data_AF-A0A497BKZ5-F1
#
_entry.id   AF-A0A497BKZ5-F1
#
_cell.length_a   1.000
_cell.length_b   1.000
_cell.length_c   1.000
_cell.angle_alpha   90.00
_cell.angle_beta   90.00
_cell.angle_gamma   90.00
#
_symmetry.space_group_name_H-M   'P 1'
#
loop_
_entity.id
_entity.type
_entity.pdbx_description
1 polymer ?
#
loop_
_entity_poly.entity_id
_entity_poly.type
_entity_poly.pdbx_seq_one_letter_code
_entity_poly.pdbx_strand_id
1 'polypeptide(L)' 'MTKKSRKKKGRPVRFSPTQMVQPGGNKGIVAPRAATQVQAAPKATDLSEEYHYVIADLKRIGIIAVAMLTLLVALALLLP' A
#
# COMPACT_ATOMS: atom_id res chain seq x y z
N MET A 1 -48.82 -6.49 8.74
CA MET A 1 -47.59 -7.12 9.27
C MET A 1 -46.77 -7.65 8.10
N THR A 2 -45.71 -6.95 7.72
CA THR A 2 -44.97 -7.18 6.46
C THR A 2 -43.70 -7.98 6.74
N LYS A 3 -43.61 -9.19 6.18
CA LYS A 3 -42.45 -10.10 6.30
C LYS A 3 -41.27 -9.52 5.51
N LYS A 4 -40.17 -9.15 6.19
CA LYS A 4 -38.95 -8.69 5.52
C LYS A 4 -37.91 -9.81 5.42
N SER A 5 -37.59 -10.08 4.16
CA SER A 5 -36.72 -11.10 3.56
C SER A 5 -35.27 -11.17 4.11
N ARG A 6 -34.90 -12.38 4.55
CA ARG A 6 -33.67 -13.16 4.25
C ARG A 6 -32.32 -12.40 4.19
N LYS A 7 -31.58 -12.37 5.31
CA LYS A 7 -30.13 -12.07 5.34
C LYS A 7 -29.35 -13.20 4.66
N LYS A 8 -28.69 -12.92 3.53
CA LYS A 8 -27.78 -13.85 2.85
C LYS A 8 -26.49 -14.01 3.65
N LYS A 9 -26.41 -15.16 4.32
CA LYS A 9 -25.21 -15.77 4.91
C LYS A 9 -24.36 -16.34 3.75
N GLY A 10 -23.05 -16.05 3.72
CA GLY A 10 -22.07 -16.85 2.99
C GLY A 10 -21.47 -16.28 1.71
N ARG A 11 -20.72 -15.18 1.79
CA ARG A 11 -19.58 -14.97 0.87
C ARG A 11 -18.30 -14.93 1.73
N PRO A 12 -17.38 -15.90 1.60
CA PRO A 12 -16.07 -15.74 2.21
C PRO A 12 -15.36 -14.61 1.48
N VAL A 13 -15.15 -13.49 2.16
CA VAL A 13 -14.31 -12.40 1.66
C VAL A 13 -12.90 -12.96 1.59
N ARG A 14 -12.40 -13.21 0.38
CA ARG A 14 -10.98 -13.55 0.17
C ARG A 14 -10.17 -12.29 0.40
N PHE A 15 -9.57 -12.18 1.58
CA PHE A 15 -8.59 -11.15 1.89
C PHE A 15 -7.25 -11.52 1.24
N SER A 16 -6.55 -10.53 0.69
CA SER A 16 -5.20 -10.72 0.17
C SER A 16 -4.23 -11.06 1.32
N PRO A 17 -3.08 -11.71 1.05
CA PRO A 17 -2.11 -12.08 2.10
C PRO A 17 -1.70 -10.88 2.97
N THR A 18 -1.61 -9.69 2.37
CA THR A 18 -1.28 -8.43 3.05
C THR A 18 -2.39 -7.97 4.01
N GLN A 19 -3.66 -8.31 3.73
CA GLN A 19 -4.82 -7.97 4.56
C GLN A 19 -5.02 -8.95 5.74
N MET A 20 -4.28 -10.05 5.80
CA MET A 20 -4.34 -11.02 6.90
C MET A 20 -3.42 -10.67 8.07
N VAL A 21 -2.61 -9.61 7.96
CA VAL A 21 -1.81 -9.09 9.08
C VAL A 21 -2.74 -8.35 10.03
N GLN A 22 -3.13 -8.98 11.14
CA GLN A 22 -3.83 -8.32 12.25
C GLN A 22 -2.83 -7.58 13.14
N PRO A 23 -2.85 -6.24 13.19
CA PRO A 23 -2.14 -5.52 14.24
C PRO A 23 -2.93 -5.66 15.55
N GLY A 24 -2.40 -6.43 16.49
CA GLY A 24 -2.78 -6.35 17.91
C GLY A 24 -3.95 -7.23 18.37
N GLY A 25 -3.81 -8.56 18.23
CA GLY A 25 -4.63 -9.54 18.95
C GLY A 25 -3.90 -10.04 20.21
N ASN A 26 -4.35 -9.57 21.36
CA ASN A 26 -3.98 -9.93 22.74
C ASN A 26 -3.28 -11.30 22.92
N LYS A 27 -1.94 -11.30 23.07
CA LYS A 27 -1.15 -12.48 23.46
C LYS A 27 -0.76 -12.34 24.93
N GLY A 28 -1.50 -13.03 25.79
CA GLY A 28 -1.16 -13.15 27.20
C GLY A 28 0.22 -13.77 27.41
N ILE A 29 1.00 -13.13 28.29
CA ILE A 29 2.04 -13.67 29.17
C ILE A 29 3.08 -14.62 28.53
N VAL A 30 4.19 -14.04 28.06
CA VAL A 30 5.54 -14.57 28.34
C VAL A 30 6.45 -13.35 28.58
N ALA A 31 7.12 -13.33 29.73
CA ALA A 31 8.06 -12.28 30.14
C ALA A 31 9.18 -12.03 29.11
N PRO A 32 9.75 -10.81 29.04
CA PRO A 32 10.75 -10.45 28.05
C PRO A 32 12.08 -11.10 28.41
N ARG A 33 12.40 -12.25 27.80
CA ARG A 33 13.77 -12.75 27.80
C ARG A 33 14.54 -11.91 26.80
N ALA A 34 15.38 -11.03 27.34
CA ALA A 34 16.41 -10.32 26.61
C ALA A 34 17.15 -11.28 25.67
N ALA A 35 16.85 -11.16 24.38
CA ALA A 35 17.74 -11.58 23.32
C ALA A 35 18.25 -10.29 22.69
N THR A 36 19.37 -9.82 23.22
CA THR A 36 20.26 -8.88 22.56
C THR A 36 20.76 -9.56 21.28
N GLN A 37 19.92 -9.58 20.25
CA GLN A 37 20.36 -9.87 18.91
C GLN A 37 21.05 -8.59 18.44
N VAL A 38 22.38 -8.65 18.53
CA VAL A 38 23.35 -7.82 17.83
C VAL A 38 22.66 -7.07 16.69
N GLN A 39 22.55 -5.75 16.84
CA GLN A 39 22.21 -4.87 15.72
C GLN A 39 23.29 -5.08 14.68
N ALA A 40 23.04 -6.00 13.75
CA ALA A 40 23.75 -6.03 12.49
C ALA A 40 23.60 -4.61 11.96
N ALA A 41 24.72 -3.90 11.81
CA ALA A 41 24.75 -2.64 11.10
C ALA A 41 23.89 -2.83 9.84
N PRO A 42 22.96 -1.91 9.51
CA PRO A 42 22.13 -2.07 8.33
C PRO A 42 23.08 -2.21 7.16
N LYS A 43 23.25 -3.47 6.71
CA LYS A 43 23.85 -3.78 5.43
C LYS A 43 23.07 -2.87 4.50
N ALA A 44 23.75 -2.02 3.72
CA ALA A 44 23.12 -1.23 2.69
C ALA A 44 22.48 -2.24 1.73
N THR A 45 21.29 -2.70 2.09
CA THR A 45 20.44 -3.53 1.26
C THR A 45 20.23 -2.68 0.03
N ASP A 46 20.50 -3.26 -1.12
CA ASP A 46 20.36 -2.55 -2.38
C ASP A 46 18.89 -2.14 -2.51
N LEU A 47 18.60 -0.89 -2.10
CA LEU A 47 17.23 -0.34 -2.04
C LEU A 47 16.58 -0.38 -3.43
N SER A 48 17.40 -0.50 -4.48
CA SER A 48 16.95 -0.78 -5.84
C SER A 48 16.03 -1.99 -5.89
N GLU A 49 16.44 -3.12 -5.30
CA GLU A 49 15.69 -4.39 -5.35
C GLU A 49 14.40 -4.32 -4.55
N GLU A 50 14.40 -3.61 -3.42
CA GLU A 50 13.23 -3.48 -2.54
C GLU A 50 12.21 -2.44 -3.05
N TYR A 51 12.64 -1.42 -3.81
CA TYR A 51 11.81 -0.27 -4.19
C TYR A 51 11.64 -0.08 -5.70
N HIS A 52 11.85 -1.10 -6.53
CA HIS A 52 11.64 -1.02 -7.99
C HIS A 52 10.28 -0.41 -8.40
N TYR A 53 9.23 -0.63 -7.61
CA TYR A 53 7.91 -0.05 -7.86
C TYR A 53 7.89 1.47 -7.68
N VAL A 54 8.68 2.02 -6.76
CA VAL A 54 8.79 3.48 -6.56
C VAL A 54 9.36 4.13 -7.80
N ILE A 55 10.44 3.56 -8.35
CA ILE A 55 11.06 4.08 -9.58
C ILE A 55 10.08 3.98 -10.76
N ALA A 56 9.37 2.86 -10.87
CA ALA A 56 8.34 2.69 -11.90
C ALA A 56 7.18 3.69 -11.75
N ASP A 57 6.76 3.98 -10.52
CA ASP A 57 5.68 4.93 -10.23
C ASP A 57 6.13 6.38 -10.46
N LEU A 58 7.34 6.75 -10.02
CA LEU A 58 7.95 8.05 -10.34
C LEU A 58 7.99 8.29 -11.86
N LYS A 59 8.33 7.27 -12.64
CA LYS A 59 8.31 7.38 -14.11
C LYS A 59 6.89 7.64 -14.63
N ARG A 60 5.87 6.95 -14.09
CA ARG A 60 4.47 7.17 -14.47
C ARG A 60 4.00 8.56 -14.08
N ILE A 61 4.28 9.01 -12.86
CA ILE A 61 3.95 10.36 -12.37
C ILE A 61 4.62 11.41 -13.24
N GLY A 62 5.90 11.23 -13.60
CA GLY A 62 6.62 12.12 -14.51
C GLY A 62 5.93 12.24 -15.88
N ILE A 63 5.50 11.12 -16.46
CA ILE A 63 4.75 11.10 -17.73
C ILE A 63 3.42 11.85 -17.58
N ILE A 64 2.66 11.59 -16.52
CA ILE A 64 1.38 12.26 -16.25
C ILE A 64 1.60 13.77 -16.10
N ALA A 65 2.62 14.18 -15.35
CA ALA A 65 2.96 15.58 -15.13
C ALA A 65 3.29 16.29 -16.45
N VAL A 66 4.11 15.67 -17.31
CA VAL A 66 4.41 16.22 -18.65
C VAL A 66 3.14 16.33 -19.50
N ALA A 67 2.30 15.29 -19.51
CA ALA A 67 1.03 15.32 -20.25
C ALA A 67 0.13 16.46 -19.76
N MET A 68 -0.04 16.61 -18.44
CA MET A 68 -0.81 17.70 -17.85
C MET A 68 -0.23 19.07 -18.21
N LEU A 69 1.09 19.24 -18.13
CA LEU A 69 1.76 20.49 -18.49
C LEU A 69 1.52 20.83 -19.96
N THR A 70 1.70 19.86 -20.87
CA THR A 70 1.46 20.08 -22.31
C THR A 70 0.01 20.47 -22.60
N LEU A 71 -0.95 19.87 -21.90
CA LEU A 71 -2.35 20.22 -22.03
C LEU A 71 -2.61 21.67 -21.57
N LEU A 72 -2.06 22.07 -20.43
CA LEU A 72 -2.22 23.44 -19.92
C LEU A 72 -1.60 24.47 -20.87
N VAL A 73 -0.40 24.20 -21.40
CA VAL A 73 0.25 25.06 -22.40
C VAL A 73 -0.61 25.17 -23.66
N ALA A 74 -1.10 24.04 -24.18
CA ALA A 74 -1.96 24.04 -25.36
C ALA A 74 -3.25 24.85 -25.14
N LEU A 75 -3.89 24.69 -23.99
CA LEU A 75 -5.08 25.46 -23.61
C LEU A 75 -4.76 26.95 -23.51
N ALA A 76 -3.64 27.33 -22.88
CA ALA A 76 -3.23 28.73 -22.76
C ALA A 76 -2.94 29.39 -24.13
N LEU A 77 -2.51 28.62 -25.12
CA LEU A 77 -2.30 29.12 -26.48
C LEU A 77 -3.60 29.17 -27.30
N LEU A 78 -4.54 28.27 -27.02
CA LEU A 78 -5.79 28.14 -27.78
C LEU A 78 -6.91 29.05 -27.26
N LEU A 79 -6.89 29.39 -25.97
CA LEU A 79 -7.79 30.32 -25.32
C LEU A 79 -7.07 31.67 -25.19
N PRO A 80 -7.23 32.60 -26.16
CA PRO A 80 -6.68 33.95 -26.05
C PRO A 80 -7.31 34.78 -24.94
#